data_AF-A0A955R471-F1
#
_entry.id   AF-A0A955R471-F1
#
_cell.length_a   1.000
_cell.length_b   1.000
_cell.length_c   1.000
_cell.angle_alpha   90.00
_cell.angle_beta   90.00
_cell.angle_gamma   90.00
#
_symmetry.space_group_name_H-M   'P 1'
#
loop_
_entity.id
_entity.type
_entity.pdbx_description
1 polymer ?
#
loop_
_entity_poly.entity_id
_entity_poly.type
_entity_poly.pdbx_seq_one_letter_code
_entity_poly.pdbx_strand_id
1 'polypeptide(L)' 'MDLLDKLEAVQRVLRFSDKVRVWVETEHKIYFDDFDNYNVEDYESGYGELADEIIRRGIEEQVLDEEDLDDFS' A
#
# COMPACT_ATOMS: atom_id res chain seq x y z
N MET A 1 9.88 -6.96 -16.73
CA MET A 1 9.81 -6.40 -15.37
C MET A 1 8.48 -6.90 -14.86
N ASP A 2 8.52 -7.83 -13.92
CA ASP A 2 7.27 -8.34 -13.32
C ASP A 2 6.71 -7.18 -12.51
N LEU A 3 5.54 -6.73 -12.90
CA LEU A 3 4.89 -5.56 -12.36
C LEU A 3 4.20 -5.93 -11.04
N LEU A 4 4.35 -5.08 -10.02
CA LEU A 4 3.86 -5.40 -8.67
C LEU A 4 2.34 -5.36 -8.63
N ASP A 5 1.73 -6.38 -8.01
CA ASP A 5 0.31 -6.31 -7.64
C ASP A 5 0.11 -5.38 -6.44
N LYS A 6 -1.14 -4.89 -6.28
CA LYS A 6 -1.45 -3.84 -5.31
C LYS A 6 -1.13 -4.26 -3.87
N LEU A 7 -1.43 -5.51 -3.52
CA LEU A 7 -1.10 -6.07 -2.21
C LEU A 7 0.42 -6.13 -1.99
N GLU A 8 1.19 -6.61 -2.96
CA GLU A 8 2.65 -6.64 -2.85
C GLU A 8 3.21 -5.22 -2.71
N ALA A 9 2.66 -4.23 -3.40
CA ALA A 9 3.08 -2.83 -3.30
C ALA A 9 2.83 -2.28 -1.89
N VAL A 10 1.62 -2.45 -1.37
CA VAL A 10 1.29 -2.08 0.02
C VAL A 10 2.24 -2.78 1.00
N GLN A 11 2.39 -4.09 0.89
CA GLN A 11 3.23 -4.87 1.80
C GLN A 11 4.70 -4.46 1.72
N ARG A 12 5.22 -4.17 0.53
CA ARG A 12 6.59 -3.68 0.33
C ARG A 12 6.77 -2.33 1.03
N VAL A 13 5.86 -1.38 0.85
CA VAL A 13 5.91 -0.09 1.55
C VAL A 13 5.90 -0.27 3.06
N LEU A 14 4.98 -1.06 3.61
CA LEU A 14 4.87 -1.26 5.06
C LEU A 14 6.07 -2.02 5.67
N ARG A 15 6.78 -2.83 4.87
CA ARG A 15 8.03 -3.50 5.29
C ARG A 15 9.21 -2.55 5.34
N PHE A 16 9.32 -1.64 4.38
CA PHE A 16 10.53 -0.84 4.16
C PHE A 16 10.40 0.63 4.59
N SER A 17 9.19 1.13 4.83
CA SER A 17 8.95 2.43 5.46
C SER A 17 8.30 2.28 6.83
N ASP A 18 9.13 2.43 7.87
CA ASP A 18 8.65 2.53 9.24
C ASP A 18 7.71 3.74 9.43
N LYS A 19 7.96 4.84 8.70
CA LYS A 19 7.16 6.05 8.78
C LYS A 19 5.74 5.82 8.28
N VAL A 20 5.58 5.16 7.12
CA VAL A 20 4.26 4.82 6.59
C VAL A 20 3.59 3.77 7.47
N ARG A 21 4.32 2.73 7.91
CA ARG A 21 3.75 1.71 8.80
C ARG A 21 3.21 2.30 10.10
N VAL A 22 4.00 3.13 10.78
CA VAL A 22 3.56 3.79 12.01
C VAL A 22 2.32 4.66 11.75
N TRP A 23 2.28 5.42 10.66
CA TRP A 23 1.11 6.23 10.31
C TRP A 23 -0.17 5.39 10.13
N VAL A 24 -0.09 4.25 9.43
CA VAL A 24 -1.23 3.33 9.27
C VAL A 24 -1.69 2.79 10.62
N GLU A 25 -0.76 2.30 11.44
CA GLU A 25 -1.08 1.73 12.76
C GLU A 25 -1.63 2.77 13.74
N THR A 26 -1.13 4.01 13.71
CA THR A 26 -1.54 5.04 14.66
C THR A 26 -2.83 5.73 14.26
N GLU A 27 -2.98 6.12 13.00
CA GLU A 27 -4.12 6.93 12.53
C GLU A 27 -5.29 6.05 12.08
N HIS A 28 -5.02 4.92 11.44
CA HIS A 28 -6.06 4.05 10.87
C HIS A 28 -6.36 2.82 11.74
N LYS A 29 -5.49 2.50 12.71
CA LYS A 29 -5.63 1.32 13.59
C LYS A 29 -5.67 0.00 12.81
N ILE A 30 -4.97 -0.04 11.68
CA ILE A 30 -4.82 -1.20 10.79
C ILE A 30 -3.36 -1.67 10.86
N TYR A 31 -3.15 -2.97 10.79
CA TYR A 31 -1.83 -3.60 10.86
C TYR A 31 -1.47 -4.29 9.55
N PHE A 32 -0.19 -4.65 9.41
CA PHE A 32 0.33 -5.28 8.19
C PHE A 32 -0.49 -6.51 7.75
N ASP A 33 -0.88 -7.37 8.68
CA ASP A 33 -1.60 -8.62 8.40
C ASP A 33 -3.09 -8.42 8.08
N ASP A 34 -3.62 -7.20 8.25
CA ASP A 34 -5.02 -6.90 7.92
C ASP A 34 -5.21 -6.66 6.41
N PHE A 35 -4.15 -6.46 5.63
CA PHE A 35 -4.24 -6.26 4.19
C PHE A 35 -4.24 -7.60 3.44
N ASP A 36 -5.21 -7.77 2.55
CA ASP A 36 -5.31 -8.92 1.65
C ASP A 36 -5.79 -8.48 0.25
N ASN A 37 -5.75 -9.41 -0.72
CA ASN A 37 -6.11 -9.13 -2.11
C ASN A 37 -7.57 -8.69 -2.30
N TYR A 38 -8.46 -8.98 -1.36
CA TYR A 38 -9.86 -8.58 -1.45
C TYR A 38 -10.04 -7.16 -0.95
N ASN A 39 -9.49 -6.84 0.23
CA ASN A 39 -9.71 -5.54 0.84
C ASN A 39 -8.89 -4.41 0.20
N VAL A 40 -7.71 -4.68 -0.38
CA VAL A 40 -6.94 -3.64 -1.09
C VAL A 40 -7.58 -3.22 -2.41
N GLU A 41 -8.48 -4.05 -2.95
CA GLU A 41 -9.23 -3.78 -4.19
C GLU A 41 -10.66 -3.27 -3.91
N ASP A 42 -11.15 -3.37 -2.67
CA ASP A 42 -12.48 -2.88 -2.27
C ASP A 42 -12.42 -1.41 -1.82
N TYR A 43 -12.97 -0.53 -2.64
CA TYR A 43 -13.08 0.92 -2.40
C TYR A 43 -14.37 1.34 -1.70
N GLU A 44 -15.36 0.46 -1.57
CA GLU A 44 -16.63 0.80 -0.89
C GLU A 44 -16.55 0.50 0.61
N SER A 45 -16.01 -0.67 0.96
CA SER A 45 -15.99 -1.16 2.35
C SER A 45 -14.63 -1.66 2.81
N GLY A 46 -13.64 -1.73 1.91
CA GLY A 46 -12.30 -2.19 2.19
C GLY A 46 -11.30 -1.06 2.39
N TYR A 47 -10.06 -1.35 1.99
CA TYR A 47 -8.89 -0.50 2.15
C TYR A 47 -8.39 0.06 0.82
N GLY A 48 -9.18 0.07 -0.25
CA GLY A 48 -8.76 0.56 -1.56
C GLY A 48 -8.11 1.94 -1.52
N GLU A 49 -8.80 2.93 -0.93
CA GLU A 49 -8.27 4.31 -0.81
C GLU A 49 -7.02 4.38 0.09
N LEU A 50 -7.00 3.59 1.17
CA LEU A 50 -5.86 3.55 2.08
C LEU A 50 -4.64 2.90 1.42
N ALA A 51 -4.85 1.83 0.65
CA ALA A 51 -3.82 1.15 -0.11
C ALA A 51 -3.18 2.10 -1.13
N ASP A 52 -4.00 2.88 -1.86
CA ASP A 52 -3.50 3.88 -2.81
C ASP A 52 -2.64 4.93 -2.12
N GLU A 53 -3.08 5.42 -0.96
CA GLU A 53 -2.33 6.40 -0.19
C GLU A 53 -1.01 5.83 0.38
N ILE A 54 -1.00 4.57 0.81
CA ILE A 54 0.21 3.86 1.24
C ILE A 54 1.21 3.79 0.06
N ILE A 55 0.75 3.36 -1.10
CA ILE A 55 1.58 3.24 -2.31
C ILE A 55 2.14 4.60 -2.72
N ARG A 56 1.30 5.63 -2.76
CA ARG A 56 1.69 7.01 -3.08
C ARG A 56 2.79 7.52 -2.15
N ARG A 57 2.66 7.30 -0.85
CA ARG A 57 3.71 7.66 0.12
C ARG A 57 4.97 6.82 -0.04
N GLY A 58 4.82 5.55 -0.42
CA GLY A 58 5.93 4.67 -0.76
C GLY A 58 6.77 5.20 -1.92
N ILE A 59 6.12 5.73 -2.97
CA ILE A 59 6.79 6.38 -4.09
C ILE A 59 7.50 7.67 -3.62
N GLU A 60 6.82 8.51 -2.84
CA GLU A 60 7.40 9.75 -2.30
C GLU A 60 8.65 9.49 -1.44
N GLU A 61 8.68 8.35 -0.73
CA GLU A 61 9.82 7.90 0.07
C GLU A 61 10.85 7.05 -0.72
N GLN A 62 10.66 6.89 -2.04
CA GLN A 62 11.53 6.10 -2.92
C GLN A 62 11.67 4.62 -2.49
N VAL A 63 10.61 4.07 -1.89
CA VAL A 63 10.50 2.64 -1.56
C VAL A 63 10.02 1.82 -2.75
N LEU A 64 9.14 2.44 -3.55
CA LEU A 64 8.64 1.97 -4.83
C LEU A 64 9.08 2.94 -5.92
N ASP A 65 9.32 2.43 -7.11
CA ASP A 65 9.45 3.24 -8.31
C ASP A 65 8.07 3.34 -8.99
N GLU A 66 7.75 4.47 -9.63
CA GLU A 66 6.48 4.61 -10.36
C GLU A 66 6.35 3.59 -11.50
N GLU A 67 7.49 3.13 -12.05
CA GLU A 67 7.55 2.09 -13.07
C GLU A 67 7.29 0.67 -12.52
N ASP A 68 7.32 0.47 -11.20
CA ASP A 68 7.01 -0.82 -10.55
C ASP A 68 5.49 -1.13 -10.57
N LEU A 69 4.62 -0.17 -10.89
CA LEU A 69 3.17 -0.25 -10.71
C LEU A 69 2.44 -0.25 -12.06
N ASP A 70 1.46 -1.16 -12.26
CA ASP A 70 0.48 -0.96 -13.34
C ASP A 70 -0.43 0.15 -12.83
N ASP A 71 -0.76 1.07 -13.72
CA ASP A 71 -1.73 2.13 -13.46
C ASP A 71 -2.98 1.50 -12.80
N PHE A 72 -3.15 1.66 -11.48
CA PHE A 72 -4.25 1.06 -10.71
C PHE A 72 -5.55 1.76 -11.10
N SER A 73 -6.10 1.43 -12.27
CA SER A 73 -7.28 2.07 -12.86
C SER A 73 -8.57 1.32 -12.60
#